data_AF-A0A6B0REB4-F1
#
_entry.id   AF-A0A6B0REB4-F1
#
_cell.length_a   1.000
_cell.length_b   1.000
_cell.length_c   1.000
_cell.angle_alpha   90.00
_cell.angle_beta   90.00
_cell.angle_gamma   90.00
#
_symmetry.space_group_name_H-M   'P 1'
#
loop_
_entity.id
_entity.type
_entity.pdbx_description
1 polymer ?
#
loop_
_entity_poly.entity_id
_entity_poly.type
_entity_poly.pdbx_seq_one_letter_code
_entity_poly.pdbx_strand_id
1 'polypeptide(L)'
;MRSQIIKEENPIQYVFISGLLWNDQSMDEMQIIGGDDLWTLAGKASGCICLSSSIGIGRTIKALLSSIEKYKPNMIKVASLLVKRTPRSDGFRPDYAGFEIPNLLVVGYALDYNEYFRDLNHICVINEHGKEKHRV
;
A
#
# COMPACT_ATOMS: atom_id res chain seq x y z
N MET A 1 -22.32 17.28 12.76
CA MET A 1 -21.10 18.10 12.65
C MET A 1 -20.61 17.99 11.21
N ARG A 2 -20.73 19.05 10.41
CA ARG A 2 -20.24 19.05 9.02
C ARG A 2 -18.71 19.23 9.06
N SER A 3 -17.97 18.18 8.71
CA SER A 3 -16.51 18.28 8.53
C SER A 3 -16.22 19.06 7.24
N GLN A 4 -15.72 20.28 7.38
CA GLN A 4 -15.15 21.04 6.26
C GLN A 4 -13.83 20.39 5.85
N ILE A 5 -13.74 19.98 4.60
CA ILE A 5 -12.47 19.62 3.96
C ILE A 5 -11.76 20.94 3.67
N ILE A 6 -10.67 21.22 4.40
CA ILE A 6 -9.76 22.33 4.11
C ILE A 6 -9.10 21.99 2.76
N LYS A 7 -9.44 22.74 1.70
CA LYS A 7 -8.73 22.67 0.43
C LYS A 7 -7.44 23.45 0.59
N GLU A 8 -6.34 22.74 0.82
CA GLU A 8 -5.01 23.33 0.83
C GLU A 8 -4.48 23.44 -0.62
N GLU A 9 -4.00 24.62 -1.01
CA GLU A 9 -3.60 25.02 -2.37
C GLU A 9 -2.26 24.40 -2.83
N ASN A 10 -2.03 23.13 -2.54
CA ASN A 10 -0.88 22.41 -3.05
C ASN A 10 -1.40 21.10 -3.64
N PRO A 11 -1.46 20.94 -4.99
CA PRO A 11 -2.12 19.79 -5.58
C PRO A 11 -1.23 18.55 -5.43
N ILE A 12 -1.14 17.98 -4.24
CA ILE A 12 -0.49 16.69 -4.00
C ILE A 12 -1.34 15.63 -4.70
N GLN A 13 -0.72 14.87 -5.61
CA GLN A 13 -1.38 13.76 -6.26
C GLN A 13 -1.19 12.51 -5.41
N TYR A 14 -2.29 11.81 -5.13
CA TYR A 14 -2.29 10.57 -4.36
C TYR A 14 -2.42 9.40 -5.32
N VAL A 15 -1.53 8.42 -5.17
CA VAL A 15 -1.61 7.13 -5.86
C VAL A 15 -1.87 6.08 -4.79
N PHE A 16 -3.05 5.46 -4.85
CA PHE A 16 -3.40 4.35 -3.97
C PHE A 16 -2.94 3.04 -4.60
N ILE A 17 -2.22 2.22 -3.84
CA ILE A 17 -1.79 0.90 -4.31
C ILE A 17 -2.30 -0.15 -3.34
N SER A 18 -3.27 -0.93 -3.83
CA SER A 18 -3.66 -2.20 -3.20
C SER A 18 -2.73 -3.30 -3.70
N GLY A 19 -1.90 -3.85 -2.80
CA GLY A 19 -1.19 -5.10 -3.09
C GLY A 19 -2.17 -6.27 -2.98
N LEU A 20 -2.30 -7.06 -4.05
CA LEU A 20 -3.08 -8.31 -4.00
C LEU A 20 -2.21 -9.41 -3.38
N LEU A 21 -2.64 -9.91 -2.22
CA LEU A 21 -2.14 -11.15 -1.66
C LEU A 21 -3.02 -12.27 -2.21
N TRP A 22 -2.44 -13.25 -2.90
CA TRP A 22 -3.15 -14.44 -3.34
C TRP A 22 -2.58 -15.65 -2.59
N ASN A 23 -3.43 -16.27 -1.76
CA ASN A 23 -3.10 -17.51 -1.04
C ASN A 23 -1.77 -17.43 -0.24
N ASP A 24 -1.62 -16.38 0.59
CA ASP A 24 -0.44 -16.07 1.41
C ASP A 24 0.84 -15.69 0.64
N GLN A 25 0.78 -15.66 -0.68
CA GLN A 25 1.88 -15.26 -1.54
C GLN A 25 1.64 -13.87 -2.11
N SER A 26 2.68 -13.04 -2.10
CA SER A 26 2.68 -11.81 -2.88
C SER A 26 2.71 -12.20 -4.36
N MET A 27 1.71 -11.79 -5.15
CA MET A 27 1.85 -11.89 -6.59
C MET A 27 2.99 -10.96 -7.04
N ASP A 28 3.92 -11.47 -7.85
CA ASP A 28 5.00 -10.68 -8.44
C ASP A 28 4.48 -9.67 -9.49
N GLU A 29 3.21 -9.79 -9.90
CA GLU A 29 2.57 -8.87 -10.84
C GLU A 29 1.86 -7.74 -10.11
N MET A 30 2.38 -6.53 -10.31
CA MET A 30 1.78 -5.30 -9.83
C MET A 30 0.72 -4.81 -10.82
N GLN A 31 -0.53 -4.68 -10.38
CA GLN A 31 -1.56 -3.96 -11.11
C GLN A 31 -1.79 -2.59 -10.47
N ILE A 32 -1.66 -1.53 -11.26
CA ILE A 32 -2.09 -0.18 -10.88
C ILE A 32 -3.59 -0.14 -11.15
N ILE A 33 -4.38 -0.37 -10.10
CA ILE A 33 -5.84 -0.39 -10.17
C ILE A 33 -6.36 0.96 -9.70
N GLY A 34 -6.82 1.78 -10.65
CA GLY A 34 -7.42 3.09 -10.36
C GLY A 34 -6.42 4.24 -10.18
N GLY A 35 -6.85 5.43 -10.61
CA GLY A 35 -6.07 6.67 -10.63
C GLY A 35 -6.29 7.43 -11.93
N ASP A 36 -6.11 8.76 -11.91
CA ASP A 36 -5.90 9.52 -13.14
C ASP A 36 -4.71 8.93 -13.91
N ASP A 37 -4.69 9.06 -15.24
CA ASP A 37 -3.57 8.61 -16.06
C ASP A 37 -2.24 9.03 -15.42
N LEU A 38 -1.29 8.10 -15.28
CA LEU A 38 0.04 8.36 -14.70
C LEU A 38 0.79 9.48 -15.46
N TRP A 39 0.38 9.75 -16.70
CA TRP A 39 0.80 10.91 -17.47
C TRP A 39 0.55 12.24 -16.76
N THR A 40 -0.47 12.32 -15.91
CA THR A 40 -0.78 13.53 -15.14
C THR A 40 0.28 13.88 -14.11
N LEU A 41 1.21 12.95 -13.79
CA LEU A 41 2.37 13.20 -12.94
C LEU A 41 3.49 13.93 -13.68
N ALA A 42 3.47 13.95 -15.02
CA ALA A 42 4.53 14.51 -15.84
C ALA A 42 4.61 16.03 -15.73
N GLY A 43 5.75 16.55 -15.27
CA GLY A 43 6.04 17.98 -15.25
C GLY A 43 5.23 18.81 -14.24
N LYS A 44 4.45 18.18 -13.35
CA LYS A 44 3.76 18.88 -12.26
C LYS A 44 4.69 19.08 -11.07
N ALA A 45 4.56 20.25 -10.43
CA ALA A 45 5.23 20.58 -9.18
C ALA A 45 4.70 19.80 -7.96
N SER A 46 3.65 19.03 -8.18
CA SER A 46 2.94 18.17 -7.24
C SER A 46 3.82 17.01 -6.73
N GLY A 47 3.90 16.86 -5.41
CA GLY A 47 4.40 15.62 -4.82
C GLY A 47 3.45 14.44 -5.10
N CYS A 48 4.01 13.25 -5.27
CA CYS A 48 3.26 12.00 -5.37
C CYS A 48 3.30 11.26 -4.02
N ILE A 49 2.15 10.91 -3.45
CA ILE A 49 2.07 10.06 -2.25
C ILE A 49 1.58 8.67 -2.64
N CYS A 50 2.41 7.65 -2.44
CA CYS A 50 2.05 6.26 -2.61
C CYS A 50 1.54 5.68 -1.29
N LEU A 51 0.28 5.24 -1.25
CA LEU A 51 -0.34 4.64 -0.07
C LEU A 51 -0.38 3.12 -0.19
N SER A 52 0.23 2.43 0.78
CA SER A 52 0.20 0.97 0.88
C SER A 52 -0.27 0.50 2.25
N SER A 53 -1.21 -0.44 2.26
CA SER A 53 -1.77 -1.02 3.49
C SER A 53 -0.75 -1.87 4.26
N SER A 54 0.17 -2.56 3.56
CA SER A 54 1.32 -3.22 4.19
C SER A 54 2.52 -3.39 3.25
N ILE A 55 3.73 -3.24 3.78
CA ILE A 55 4.99 -3.46 3.07
C ILE A 55 5.74 -4.64 3.70
N GLY A 56 6.03 -5.67 2.90
CA GLY A 56 6.84 -6.82 3.31
C GLY A 56 8.27 -6.77 2.77
N ILE A 57 8.45 -7.31 1.57
CA ILE A 57 9.79 -7.43 0.93
C ILE A 57 10.24 -6.12 0.30
N GLY A 58 9.31 -5.26 -0.14
CA GLY A 58 9.59 -3.98 -0.79
C GLY A 58 9.49 -3.99 -2.33
N ARG A 59 9.43 -5.18 -2.96
CA ARG A 59 9.40 -5.34 -4.43
C ARG A 59 8.30 -4.54 -5.12
N THR A 60 7.05 -4.66 -4.64
CA THR A 60 5.90 -3.99 -5.24
C THR A 60 6.06 -2.47 -5.26
N ILE A 61 6.50 -1.88 -4.14
CA ILE A 61 6.72 -0.43 -4.06
C ILE A 61 7.91 -0.01 -4.91
N LYS A 62 9.00 -0.78 -4.97
CA LYS A 62 10.13 -0.44 -5.86
C LYS A 62 9.72 -0.46 -7.34
N ALA A 63 8.99 -1.49 -7.78
CA ALA A 63 8.49 -1.58 -9.15
C ALA A 63 7.58 -0.39 -9.52
N LEU A 64 6.74 0.04 -8.57
CA LEU A 64 5.93 1.23 -8.71
C LEU A 64 6.78 2.49 -8.83
N LEU A 65 7.71 2.70 -7.89
CA LEU A 65 8.56 3.88 -7.86
C LEU A 65 9.33 4.01 -9.18
N SER A 66 9.92 2.92 -9.67
CA SER A 66 10.57 2.90 -10.98
C SER A 66 9.64 3.18 -12.16
N SER A 67 8.34 2.92 -12.03
CA SER A 67 7.34 3.27 -13.05
C SER A 67 6.93 4.73 -12.98
N ILE A 68 6.76 5.27 -11.77
CA ILE A 68 6.43 6.68 -11.52
C ILE A 68 7.60 7.61 -11.88
N GLU A 69 8.83 7.21 -11.56
CA GLU A 69 10.05 8.00 -11.83
C GLU A 69 10.23 8.32 -13.33
N LYS A 70 9.70 7.48 -14.24
CA LYS A 70 9.71 7.72 -15.69
C LYS A 70 9.01 9.03 -16.08
N TYR A 71 8.04 9.46 -15.28
CA TYR A 71 7.27 10.68 -15.49
C TYR A 71 7.93 11.91 -14.84
N LYS A 72 9.08 11.73 -14.16
CA LYS A 72 9.86 12.81 -13.52
C LYS A 72 9.02 13.73 -12.61
N PRO A 73 8.31 13.18 -11.61
CA PRO A 73 7.65 14.01 -10.60
C PRO A 73 8.70 14.79 -9.79
N ASN A 74 8.34 15.98 -9.32
CA ASN A 74 9.26 16.80 -8.51
C ASN A 74 9.59 16.19 -7.14
N MET A 75 8.68 15.38 -6.60
CA MET A 75 8.88 14.67 -5.33
C MET A 75 8.01 13.42 -5.29
N ILE A 76 8.56 12.33 -4.74
CA ILE A 76 7.80 11.12 -4.40
C ILE A 76 7.98 10.86 -2.91
N LYS A 77 6.87 10.60 -2.23
CA LYS A 77 6.83 10.16 -0.84
C LYS A 77 6.01 8.89 -0.72
N VAL A 78 6.47 7.94 0.08
CA VAL A 78 5.75 6.69 0.34
C VAL A 78 5.24 6.69 1.76
N ALA A 79 3.94 6.41 1.92
CA ALA A 79 3.29 6.23 3.20
C ALA A 79 2.74 4.81 3.30
N SER A 80 3.01 4.14 4.43
CA SER A 80 2.46 2.83 4.71
C SER A 80 1.95 2.70 6.13
N LEU A 81 0.80 2.06 6.29
CA LEU A 81 0.24 1.77 7.60
C LEU A 81 1.08 0.73 8.35
N LEU A 82 1.49 -0.35 7.68
CA LEU A 82 2.21 -1.48 8.27
C LEU A 82 3.50 -1.79 7.52
N VAL A 83 4.61 -1.89 8.25
CA VAL A 83 5.90 -2.36 7.71
C VAL A 83 6.27 -3.68 8.41
N LYS A 84 6.39 -4.77 7.66
CA LYS A 84 6.75 -6.08 8.23
C LYS A 84 8.26 -6.19 8.43
N ARG A 85 8.68 -6.57 9.64
CA ARG A 85 10.04 -7.02 9.93
C ARG A 85 10.26 -8.40 9.35
N THR A 86 10.86 -8.44 8.16
CA THR A 86 11.23 -9.69 7.49
C THR A 86 12.71 -9.67 7.11
N PRO A 87 13.46 -10.76 7.34
CA PRO A 87 14.85 -10.88 6.89
C PRO A 87 14.97 -10.90 5.37
N ARG A 88 13.84 -11.10 4.66
CA ARG A 88 13.76 -11.02 3.20
C ARG A 88 13.62 -9.57 2.69
N SER A 89 13.52 -8.60 3.58
CA SER A 89 13.39 -7.19 3.21
C SER A 89 14.66 -6.76 2.47
N ASP A 90 14.48 -6.08 1.36
CA ASP A 90 15.57 -5.52 0.55
C ASP A 90 16.05 -4.14 1.07
N GLY A 91 15.72 -3.83 2.33
CA GLY A 91 16.07 -2.59 3.01
C GLY A 91 15.11 -1.42 2.74
N PHE A 92 14.09 -1.57 1.88
CA PHE A 92 13.16 -0.47 1.62
C PHE A 92 12.45 0.02 2.90
N ARG A 93 12.36 1.34 3.05
CA ARG A 93 11.64 2.01 4.14
C ARG A 93 10.78 3.14 3.56
N PRO A 94 9.47 3.19 3.87
CA PRO A 94 8.63 4.30 3.45
C PRO A 94 9.01 5.58 4.21
N ASP A 95 8.76 6.75 3.60
CA ASP A 95 8.96 8.04 4.25
C ASP A 95 8.07 8.20 5.49
N TYR A 96 6.87 7.64 5.45
CA TYR A 96 5.92 7.64 6.55
C TYR A 96 5.49 6.20 6.87
N ALA A 97 5.78 5.75 8.08
CA ALA A 97 5.37 4.44 8.58
C ALA A 97 4.41 4.60 9.76
N GLY A 98 3.28 3.92 9.75
CA GLY A 98 2.37 3.85 10.89
C GLY A 98 2.91 2.93 11.99
N PHE A 99 3.04 1.65 11.68
CA PHE A 99 3.49 0.63 12.63
C PHE A 99 4.48 -0.34 11.99
N GLU A 100 5.49 -0.75 12.75
CA GLU A 100 6.38 -1.84 12.36
C GLU A 100 5.94 -3.14 13.07
N ILE A 101 5.57 -4.15 12.29
CA ILE A 101 4.97 -5.39 12.80
C ILE A 101 5.86 -6.61 12.53
N PRO A 102 5.72 -7.72 13.27
CA PRO A 102 6.36 -8.99 12.91
C PRO A 102 5.93 -9.48 11.52
N ASN A 103 6.69 -10.41 10.94
CA ASN A 103 6.32 -11.06 9.68
C ASN A 103 5.17 -12.08 9.86
N LEU A 104 3.97 -11.57 10.15
CA LEU A 104 2.74 -12.33 10.32
C LEU A 104 1.72 -11.93 9.25
N LEU A 105 0.77 -12.82 8.97
CA LEU A 105 -0.36 -12.54 8.11
C LEU A 105 -1.45 -11.83 8.94
N VAL A 106 -1.78 -10.61 8.54
CA VAL A 106 -2.73 -9.74 9.24
C VAL A 106 -3.89 -9.39 8.33
N VAL A 107 -5.07 -9.27 8.93
CA VAL A 107 -6.34 -8.93 8.27
C VAL A 107 -7.07 -7.86 9.07
N GLY A 108 -8.11 -7.24 8.49
CA GLY A 108 -8.85 -6.16 9.11
C GLY A 108 -8.29 -4.77 8.82
N TYR A 109 -9.08 -3.75 9.11
CA TYR A 109 -8.82 -2.37 8.72
C TYR A 109 -8.58 -2.24 7.20
N ALA A 110 -9.52 -2.78 6.42
CA ALA A 110 -9.45 -2.95 4.97
C ALA A 110 -8.40 -3.93 4.42
N LEU A 111 -7.52 -4.49 5.26
CA LEU A 111 -6.69 -5.64 4.90
C LEU A 111 -7.54 -6.90 4.80
N ASP A 112 -7.22 -7.75 3.84
CA ASP A 112 -8.00 -8.95 3.54
C ASP A 112 -7.16 -10.22 3.46
N TYR A 113 -7.88 -11.34 3.54
CA TYR A 113 -7.41 -12.64 3.09
C TYR A 113 -8.47 -13.20 2.14
N ASN A 114 -8.12 -13.31 0.85
CA ASN A 114 -9.03 -13.72 -0.23
C ASN A 114 -10.37 -12.96 -0.20
N GLU A 115 -10.30 -11.62 -0.11
CA GLU A 115 -11.45 -10.69 -0.03
C GLU A 115 -12.24 -10.69 1.28
N TYR A 116 -11.94 -11.58 2.23
CA TYR A 116 -12.58 -11.61 3.55
C TYR A 116 -11.90 -10.68 4.56
N PHE A 117 -12.62 -10.36 5.65
CA PHE A 117 -12.14 -9.64 6.83
C PHE A 117 -11.88 -8.13 6.67
N ARG A 118 -12.16 -7.52 5.51
CA ARG A 118 -11.99 -6.06 5.28
C ARG A 118 -12.79 -5.20 6.25
N ASP A 119 -13.93 -5.71 6.70
CA ASP A 119 -14.92 -5.08 7.56
C ASP A 119 -14.58 -5.15 9.06
N LEU A 120 -13.50 -5.86 9.44
CA LEU A 120 -13.01 -5.84 10.81
C LEU A 120 -12.37 -4.48 11.13
N ASN A 121 -12.79 -3.86 12.23
CA ASN A 121 -12.22 -2.57 12.67
C ASN A 121 -10.79 -2.69 13.22
N HIS A 122 -10.40 -3.89 13.65
CA HIS A 122 -9.10 -4.16 14.26
C HIS A 122 -8.19 -4.89 13.28
N ILE A 123 -6.90 -4.58 13.35
CA ILE A 123 -5.86 -5.37 12.68
C ILE A 123 -5.60 -6.61 13.52
N CYS A 124 -5.87 -7.78 12.95
CA CYS A 124 -5.82 -9.07 13.63
C CYS A 124 -4.89 -10.04 12.89
N VAL A 125 -4.31 -11.00 13.61
CA VAL A 125 -3.61 -12.14 12.98
C VAL A 125 -4.64 -13.22 12.66
N ILE A 126 -4.66 -13.70 11.41
CA ILE A 126 -5.54 -14.80 11.00
C ILE A 126 -5.02 -16.13 11.54
N ASN A 127 -5.92 -16.94 12.11
CA ASN A 127 -5.59 -18.27 12.62
C ASN A 127 -5.70 -19.34 11.51
N GLU A 128 -5.21 -20.55 11.78
CA GLU A 128 -5.21 -21.65 10.80
C GLU A 128 -6.62 -22.06 10.35
N HIS A 129 -7.61 -22.02 11.25
CA HIS A 129 -9.00 -22.29 10.90
C HIS A 129 -9.55 -21.26 9.89
N GLY A 130 -9.25 -19.97 10.10
CA GLY A 130 -9.65 -18.89 9.21
C GLY A 130 -8.97 -19.00 7.84
N LYS A 131 -7.69 -19.38 7.80
CA LYS A 131 -6.99 -19.65 6.54
C LYS A 131 -7.66 -20.77 5.77
N GLU A 132 -7.87 -21.93 6.39
CA GLU A 132 -8.48 -23.08 5.71
C GLU A 132 -9.90 -22.77 5.22
N LYS A 133 -10.70 -22.09 6.04
CA LYS A 133 -12.09 -21.74 5.71
C LYS A 133 -12.21 -20.84 4.48
N HIS A 134 -11.24 -19.95 4.26
CA HIS A 134 -11.29 -18.93 3.21
C HIS A 134 -10.22 -19.15 2.13
N ARG A 135 -9.61 -20.34 2.09
CA ARG A 135 -8.63 -20.72 1.08
C ARG A 135 -9.32 -20.84 -0.29
N VAL A 136 -8.67 -20.30 -1.32
CA VAL A 136 -9.10 -20.37 -2.74
C VAL A 136 -8.10 -21.22 -3.51
#